data_AF-A0A961BF82-F1
#
_entry.id   AF-A0A961BF82-F1
#
_cell.length_a   1.000
_cell.length_b   1.000
_cell.length_c   1.000
_cell.angle_alpha   90.00
_cell.angle_beta   90.00
_cell.angle_gamma   90.00
#
_symmetry.space_group_name_H-M   'P 1'
#
loop_
_entity.id
_entity.type
_entity.pdbx_description
1 polymer ?
#
loop_
_entity_poly.entity_id
_entity_poly.type
_entity_poly.pdbx_seq_one_letter_code
_entity_poly.pdbx_strand_id
1 'polypeptide(L)'
;MNNLEEGRISTDDLKFVSLPAGVEEQYLVHENDILFNRTNSYALVGKTALVDSPIRAVFASYLIRIEPDCSKVEPRYLAQLLISEKWQSQIQALATKGVSQSNINIQNLLQLRIPIRSLQRQSEIAALLTTVDECIDQSRRITSQIKRSKSALMQNQIFSPKGTTTKFKVKPLGELFAERKEQGKTGLPTLSVTMHDGLVDREDHGRRVTSDLTPEQHLLAHKDDIVYNMMRMWQGVSGLAPYDGLVSPAYVVLRPLDGIDPLFASYLFKLPETIRISTAIRKVSPTTVSASTSSSSRKSRFRFRLTLRSNVALRRS
;
A
#
# COMPACT_ATOMS: atom_id res chain seq x y z
N MET A 1 -0.50 13.82 -8.09
CA MET A 1 -1.33 14.96 -8.54
C MET A 1 -2.06 14.59 -9.83
N ASN A 2 -2.84 13.52 -9.82
CA ASN A 2 -3.81 13.27 -10.88
C ASN A 2 -5.05 12.74 -10.17
N ASN A 3 -6.13 13.51 -10.16
CA ASN A 3 -7.38 13.16 -9.52
C ASN A 3 -8.20 12.15 -10.36
N LEU A 4 -7.66 11.67 -11.49
CA LEU A 4 -8.26 10.61 -12.29
C LEU A 4 -7.73 9.25 -11.84
N GLU A 5 -8.56 8.51 -11.10
CA GLU A 5 -8.21 7.24 -10.46
C GLU A 5 -9.24 6.17 -10.81
N GLU A 6 -8.79 5.05 -11.39
CA GLU A 6 -9.63 3.89 -11.72
C GLU A 6 -10.94 4.24 -12.45
N GLY A 7 -10.90 5.20 -13.38
CA GLY A 7 -12.10 5.61 -14.13
C GLY A 7 -13.00 6.63 -13.43
N ARG A 8 -12.63 7.10 -12.24
CA ARG A 8 -13.40 8.03 -11.41
C ARG A 8 -12.57 9.25 -11.02
N ILE A 9 -13.28 10.28 -10.56
CA ILE A 9 -12.67 11.51 -10.06
C ILE A 9 -12.52 11.39 -8.53
N SER A 10 -11.27 11.41 -8.06
CA SER A 10 -10.95 11.49 -6.64
C SER A 10 -10.98 12.93 -6.15
N THR A 11 -11.84 13.21 -5.16
CA THR A 11 -12.00 14.53 -4.54
C THR A 11 -11.22 14.69 -3.23
N ASP A 12 -10.39 13.70 -2.87
CA ASP A 12 -9.65 13.66 -1.59
C ASP A 12 -8.57 14.76 -1.49
N ASP A 13 -8.00 15.19 -2.61
CA ASP A 13 -6.93 16.20 -2.68
C ASP A 13 -7.18 17.15 -3.86
N LEU A 14 -8.16 18.03 -3.71
CA LEU A 14 -8.50 19.06 -4.70
C LEU A 14 -7.68 20.34 -4.49
N LYS A 15 -7.28 20.95 -5.60
CA LYS A 15 -6.65 22.27 -5.62
C LYS A 15 -7.68 23.35 -5.90
N PHE A 16 -7.59 24.44 -5.16
CA PHE A 16 -8.46 25.60 -5.32
C PHE A 16 -7.77 26.68 -6.15
N VAL A 17 -8.53 27.34 -7.01
CA VAL A 17 -8.08 28.40 -7.91
C VAL A 17 -9.14 29.51 -7.93
N SER A 18 -8.68 30.76 -7.99
CA SER A 18 -9.55 31.90 -8.23
C SER A 18 -9.53 32.22 -9.72
N LEU A 19 -10.70 32.19 -10.35
CA LEU A 19 -10.87 32.51 -11.77
C LEU A 19 -11.53 33.89 -11.94
N PRO A 20 -11.17 34.65 -12.99
CA PRO A 20 -11.92 35.84 -13.36
C PRO A 20 -13.38 35.50 -13.67
N ALA A 21 -14.29 36.44 -13.39
CA ALA A 21 -15.71 36.28 -13.68
C ALA A 21 -15.95 35.97 -15.16
N GLY A 22 -16.78 34.97 -15.46
CA GLY A 22 -17.12 34.54 -16.83
C GLY A 22 -16.17 33.53 -17.46
N VAL A 23 -14.98 33.31 -16.91
CA VAL A 23 -14.05 32.26 -17.41
C VAL A 23 -14.40 30.88 -16.85
N GLU A 24 -15.03 30.82 -15.67
CA GLU A 24 -15.41 29.58 -14.98
C GLU A 24 -16.24 28.64 -15.87
N GLU A 25 -17.21 29.19 -16.62
CA GLU A 25 -18.17 28.41 -17.43
C GLU A 25 -17.48 27.53 -18.49
N GLN A 26 -16.37 28.01 -19.06
CA GLN A 26 -15.63 27.27 -20.10
C GLN A 26 -14.91 26.04 -19.55
N TYR A 27 -14.57 26.05 -18.26
CA TYR A 27 -13.78 25.00 -17.62
C TYR A 27 -14.58 24.18 -16.62
N LEU A 28 -15.84 24.55 -16.36
CA LEU A 28 -16.71 23.85 -15.43
C LEU A 28 -16.95 22.41 -15.91
N VAL A 29 -16.85 21.45 -15.02
CA VAL A 29 -17.20 20.06 -15.29
C VAL A 29 -18.67 19.84 -14.97
N HIS A 30 -19.36 19.10 -15.83
CA HIS A 30 -20.76 18.73 -15.68
C HIS A 30 -20.89 17.23 -15.51
N GLU A 31 -21.99 16.80 -14.92
CA GLU A 31 -22.34 15.40 -14.85
C GLU A 31 -22.38 14.78 -16.25
N ASN A 32 -21.85 13.57 -16.38
CA ASN A 32 -21.64 12.83 -17.63
C ASN A 32 -20.50 13.30 -18.53
N ASP A 33 -19.79 14.37 -18.17
CA ASP A 33 -18.53 14.69 -18.83
C ASP A 33 -17.49 13.60 -18.56
N ILE A 34 -16.60 13.39 -19.53
CA ILE A 34 -15.47 12.49 -19.38
C ILE A 34 -14.20 13.32 -19.42
N LEU A 35 -13.40 13.24 -18.36
CA LEU A 35 -12.09 13.88 -18.29
C LEU A 35 -11.02 12.92 -18.79
N PHE A 36 -10.24 13.37 -19.77
CA PHE A 36 -9.21 12.59 -20.42
C PHE A 36 -7.84 13.27 -20.28
N ASN A 37 -6.86 12.55 -19.75
CA ASN A 37 -5.52 13.09 -19.57
C ASN A 37 -4.72 13.07 -20.88
N ARG A 38 -4.54 14.26 -21.47
CA ARG A 38 -3.82 14.43 -22.73
C ARG A 38 -2.31 14.54 -22.58
N THR A 39 -1.77 14.80 -21.39
CA THR A 39 -0.32 14.96 -21.18
C THR A 39 0.13 14.23 -19.93
N ASN A 40 0.88 13.15 -20.10
CA ASN A 40 1.45 12.38 -18.99
C ASN A 40 2.68 11.58 -19.43
N SER A 41 3.25 10.73 -18.58
CA SER A 41 4.17 9.70 -19.04
C SER A 41 3.48 8.78 -20.06
N TYR A 42 4.26 8.11 -20.92
CA TYR A 42 3.70 7.24 -21.97
C TYR A 42 2.76 6.14 -21.41
N ALA A 43 3.05 5.63 -20.21
CA ALA A 43 2.23 4.61 -19.57
C ALA A 43 0.92 5.15 -18.96
N LEU A 44 0.82 6.46 -18.71
CA LEU A 44 -0.31 7.08 -17.99
C LEU A 44 -1.08 8.09 -18.85
N VAL A 45 -0.62 8.37 -20.07
CA VAL A 45 -1.33 9.21 -21.03
C VAL A 45 -2.61 8.49 -21.46
N GLY A 46 -3.70 9.22 -21.58
CA GLY A 46 -5.01 8.64 -21.88
C GLY A 46 -5.80 8.16 -20.67
N LYS A 47 -5.29 8.36 -19.45
CA LYS A 47 -6.08 8.17 -18.22
C LYS A 47 -7.40 8.91 -18.33
N THR A 48 -8.48 8.18 -18.08
CA THR A 48 -9.85 8.65 -18.30
C THR A 48 -10.64 8.52 -17.00
N ALA A 49 -11.54 9.47 -16.74
CA ALA A 49 -12.55 9.34 -15.69
C ALA A 49 -13.88 9.94 -16.10
N LEU A 50 -14.97 9.34 -15.64
CA LEU A 50 -16.32 9.89 -15.76
C LEU A 50 -16.62 10.83 -14.58
N VAL A 51 -17.28 11.95 -14.87
CA VAL A 51 -17.95 12.78 -13.86
C VAL A 51 -19.30 12.12 -13.57
N ASP A 52 -19.31 11.25 -12.56
CA ASP A 52 -20.46 10.40 -12.20
C ASP A 52 -21.45 11.07 -11.22
N SER A 53 -21.12 12.27 -10.76
CA SER A 53 -21.90 13.05 -9.81
C SER A 53 -21.66 14.55 -10.03
N PRO A 54 -22.62 15.42 -9.68
CA PRO A 54 -22.45 16.86 -9.80
C PRO A 54 -21.31 17.36 -8.90
N ILE A 55 -20.28 17.96 -9.51
CA ILE A 55 -19.16 18.56 -8.80
C ILE A 55 -18.93 19.94 -9.39
N ARG A 56 -18.97 20.99 -8.55
CA ARG A 56 -18.55 22.33 -8.96
C ARG A 56 -17.03 22.41 -8.97
N ALA A 57 -16.41 21.97 -10.06
CA ALA A 57 -14.97 21.99 -10.26
C ALA A 57 -14.62 22.42 -11.67
N VAL A 58 -13.39 22.90 -11.83
CA VAL A 58 -12.80 23.18 -13.14
C VAL A 58 -11.67 22.20 -13.43
N PHE A 59 -11.47 21.86 -14.71
CA PHE A 59 -10.39 20.97 -15.11
C PHE A 59 -9.15 21.74 -15.56
N ALA A 60 -7.98 21.14 -15.33
CA ALA A 60 -6.69 21.75 -15.71
C ALA A 60 -6.39 21.56 -17.21
N SER A 61 -5.52 22.40 -17.78
CA SER A 61 -5.20 22.44 -19.22
C SER A 61 -4.58 21.16 -19.80
N TYR A 62 -4.02 20.29 -18.96
CA TYR A 62 -3.49 18.97 -19.36
C TYR A 62 -4.59 17.90 -19.47
N LEU A 63 -5.85 18.27 -19.26
CA LEU A 63 -7.03 17.44 -19.46
C LEU A 63 -7.82 17.91 -20.68
N ILE A 64 -8.53 16.97 -21.31
CA ILE A 64 -9.57 17.21 -22.31
C ILE A 64 -10.89 16.84 -21.66
N ARG A 65 -11.88 17.73 -21.78
CA ARG A 65 -13.28 17.42 -21.48
C ARG A 65 -13.92 16.84 -22.73
N ILE A 66 -14.42 15.62 -22.64
CA ILE A 66 -15.22 14.98 -23.67
C ILE A 66 -16.67 15.09 -23.21
N GLU A 67 -17.49 15.75 -24.01
CA GLU A 67 -18.93 15.94 -23.79
C GLU A 67 -19.69 14.93 -24.66
N PRO A 68 -20.18 13.81 -24.10
CA PRO A 68 -20.82 12.78 -24.90
C PRO A 68 -22.20 13.24 -25.40
N ASP A 69 -22.44 13.09 -26.70
CA ASP A 69 -23.79 13.25 -27.26
C ASP A 69 -24.66 12.06 -26.80
N CYS A 70 -25.45 12.28 -25.75
CA CYS A 70 -26.29 11.27 -25.11
C CYS A 70 -27.36 10.69 -26.05
N SER A 71 -27.62 11.32 -27.20
CA SER A 71 -28.49 10.75 -28.25
C SER A 71 -27.80 9.68 -29.10
N LYS A 72 -26.48 9.53 -28.99
CA LYS A 72 -25.65 8.61 -29.79
C LYS A 72 -24.86 7.62 -28.93
N VAL A 73 -24.46 8.03 -27.74
CA VAL A 73 -23.62 7.23 -26.86
C VAL A 73 -24.03 7.39 -25.41
N GLU A 74 -24.06 6.27 -24.68
CA GLU A 74 -24.23 6.30 -23.24
C GLU A 74 -22.86 6.67 -22.59
N PRO A 75 -22.80 7.70 -21.72
CA PRO A 75 -21.54 8.20 -21.14
C PRO A 75 -20.72 7.16 -20.36
N ARG A 76 -21.34 6.33 -19.52
CA ARG A 76 -20.64 5.28 -18.74
C ARG A 76 -20.03 4.23 -19.64
N TYR A 77 -20.73 3.79 -20.69
CA TYR A 77 -20.27 2.86 -21.71
C TYR A 77 -19.04 3.42 -22.43
N LEU A 78 -19.09 4.69 -22.83
CA LEU A 78 -17.94 5.36 -23.45
C LEU A 78 -16.75 5.43 -22.50
N ALA A 79 -16.96 5.82 -21.24
CA ALA A 79 -15.91 5.88 -20.24
C ALA A 79 -15.27 4.49 -20.03
N GLN A 80 -16.09 3.44 -19.85
CA GLN A 80 -15.63 2.06 -19.67
C GLN A 80 -14.83 1.55 -20.88
N LEU A 81 -15.26 1.88 -22.11
CA LEU A 81 -14.48 1.59 -23.31
C LEU A 81 -13.12 2.28 -23.28
N LEU A 82 -13.09 3.59 -23.00
CA LEU A 82 -11.85 4.36 -22.96
C LEU A 82 -10.88 3.88 -21.89
N ILE A 83 -11.37 3.32 -20.78
CA ILE A 83 -10.54 2.77 -19.69
C ILE A 83 -9.96 1.40 -20.05
N SER A 84 -10.65 0.60 -20.87
CA SER A 84 -10.25 -0.77 -21.16
C SER A 84 -8.91 -0.90 -21.89
N GLU A 85 -8.17 -1.97 -21.60
CA GLU A 85 -6.79 -2.17 -22.08
C GLU A 85 -6.63 -2.05 -23.60
N LYS A 86 -7.59 -2.59 -24.35
CA LYS A 86 -7.56 -2.57 -25.82
C LYS A 86 -7.61 -1.14 -26.36
N TRP A 87 -8.43 -0.27 -25.77
CA TRP A 87 -8.57 1.11 -26.22
C TRP A 87 -7.47 2.00 -25.63
N GLN A 88 -7.02 1.74 -24.40
CA GLN A 88 -5.79 2.35 -23.89
C GLN A 88 -4.58 2.07 -24.80
N SER A 89 -4.47 0.85 -25.33
CA SER A 89 -3.43 0.50 -26.31
C SER A 89 -3.54 1.31 -27.60
N GLN A 90 -4.77 1.49 -28.12
CA GLN A 90 -5.01 2.31 -29.30
C GLN A 90 -4.72 3.80 -29.03
N ILE A 91 -5.12 4.31 -27.87
CA ILE A 91 -4.89 5.69 -27.41
C ILE A 91 -3.38 5.96 -27.33
N GLN A 92 -2.60 5.06 -26.72
CA GLN A 92 -1.14 5.18 -26.62
C GLN A 92 -0.45 5.14 -27.99
N ALA A 93 -0.96 4.36 -28.94
CA ALA A 93 -0.45 4.33 -30.31
C ALA A 93 -0.66 5.66 -31.06
N LEU A 94 -1.66 6.45 -30.66
CA LEU A 94 -1.96 7.79 -31.19
C LEU A 94 -1.18 8.91 -30.47
N ALA A 95 -0.42 8.57 -29.42
CA ALA A 95 0.33 9.54 -28.63
C ALA A 95 1.64 9.96 -29.30
N THR A 96 1.92 11.26 -29.29
CA THR A 96 3.22 11.80 -29.67
C THR A 96 4.17 11.68 -28.48
N LYS A 97 5.26 10.93 -28.66
CA LYS A 97 6.28 10.71 -27.61
C LYS A 97 7.26 11.87 -27.54
N GLY A 98 7.37 12.51 -26.38
CA GLY A 98 8.50 13.36 -25.99
C GLY A 98 9.43 12.63 -25.01
N VAL A 99 10.54 13.29 -24.63
CA VAL A 99 11.61 12.69 -23.80
C VAL A 99 11.10 12.17 -22.46
N SER A 100 10.21 12.91 -21.79
CA SER A 100 9.65 12.55 -20.47
C SER A 100 8.12 12.62 -20.41
N GLN A 101 7.48 13.18 -21.43
CA GLN A 101 6.03 13.33 -21.51
C GLN A 101 5.54 12.93 -22.90
N SER A 102 4.40 12.24 -22.94
CA SER A 102 3.65 11.94 -24.14
C SER A 102 2.40 12.81 -24.17
N ASN A 103 2.03 13.26 -25.36
CA ASN A 103 0.84 14.09 -25.58
C ASN A 103 -0.12 13.45 -26.58
N ILE A 104 -1.41 13.61 -26.35
CA ILE A 104 -2.47 13.28 -27.31
C ILE A 104 -3.22 14.58 -27.62
N ASN A 105 -3.18 15.01 -28.87
CA ASN A 105 -3.96 16.15 -29.31
C ASN A 105 -5.41 15.72 -29.64
N ILE A 106 -6.32 16.68 -29.73
CA ILE A 106 -7.74 16.43 -30.00
C ILE A 106 -7.94 15.74 -31.36
N GLN A 107 -7.18 16.14 -32.39
CA GLN A 107 -7.30 15.56 -33.74
C GLN A 107 -6.97 14.07 -33.76
N ASN A 108 -5.93 13.65 -33.03
CA ASN A 108 -5.56 12.25 -32.88
C ASN A 108 -6.61 11.49 -32.07
N LEU A 109 -7.11 12.08 -30.98
CA LEU A 109 -8.15 11.46 -30.16
C LEU A 109 -9.43 11.18 -30.97
N LEU A 110 -9.82 12.08 -31.87
CA LEU A 110 -10.99 11.92 -32.75
C LEU A 110 -10.82 10.79 -33.80
N GLN A 111 -9.60 10.26 -34.00
CA GLN A 111 -9.37 9.09 -34.87
C GLN A 111 -9.61 7.75 -34.17
N LEU A 112 -9.91 7.77 -32.86
CA LEU A 112 -10.14 6.56 -32.08
C LEU A 112 -11.37 5.81 -32.63
N ARG A 113 -11.18 4.53 -32.93
CA ARG A 113 -12.27 3.67 -33.43
C ARG A 113 -12.94 2.96 -32.26
N ILE A 114 -14.18 3.32 -31.99
CA ILE A 114 -14.98 2.73 -30.90
C ILE A 114 -16.13 1.88 -31.45
N PRO A 115 -16.46 0.75 -30.81
CA PRO A 115 -17.56 -0.10 -31.21
C PRO A 115 -18.86 0.54 -30.73
N ILE A 116 -19.68 1.03 -31.67
CA ILE A 116 -20.99 1.58 -31.34
C ILE A 116 -22.04 0.48 -31.51
N ARG A 117 -22.79 0.23 -30.43
CA ARG A 117 -23.98 -0.64 -30.40
C ARG A 117 -25.24 0.23 -30.29
N SER A 118 -26.43 -0.37 -30.34
CA SER A 118 -27.67 0.38 -30.04
C SER A 118 -27.60 0.98 -28.63
N LEU A 119 -28.20 2.16 -28.44
CA LEU A 119 -28.22 2.83 -27.13
C LEU A 119 -28.70 1.91 -26.00
N GLN A 120 -29.76 1.13 -26.26
CA GLN A 120 -30.25 0.14 -25.31
C GLN A 120 -29.16 -0.85 -24.87
N ARG A 121 -28.40 -1.41 -25.82
CA ARG A 121 -27.29 -2.33 -25.48
C ARG A 121 -26.15 -1.63 -24.76
N GLN A 122 -25.87 -0.36 -25.08
CA GLN A 122 -24.87 0.41 -24.34
C GLN A 122 -25.29 0.58 -22.88
N SER A 123 -26.56 0.97 -22.62
CA SER A 123 -27.10 1.11 -21.27
C SER A 123 -27.11 -0.22 -20.49
N GLU A 124 -27.48 -1.33 -21.13
CA GLU A 124 -27.43 -2.66 -20.50
C GLU A 124 -26.01 -3.06 -20.10
N ILE A 125 -25.02 -2.83 -20.97
CA ILE A 125 -23.60 -3.09 -20.67
C ILE A 125 -23.12 -2.18 -19.55
N ALA A 126 -23.41 -0.88 -19.62
CA ALA A 126 -23.02 0.08 -18.61
C ALA A 126 -23.59 -0.28 -17.22
N ALA A 127 -24.86 -0.68 -17.15
CA ALA A 127 -25.50 -1.12 -15.91
C ALA A 127 -24.83 -2.39 -15.34
N LEU A 128 -24.54 -3.37 -16.20
CA LEU A 128 -23.86 -4.60 -15.78
C LEU A 128 -22.47 -4.32 -15.21
N LEU A 129 -21.65 -3.53 -15.92
CA LEU A 129 -20.30 -3.18 -15.47
C LEU A 129 -20.34 -2.34 -14.19
N THR A 130 -21.28 -1.40 -14.08
CA THR A 130 -21.48 -0.61 -12.85
C THR A 130 -21.79 -1.53 -11.65
N THR A 131 -22.63 -2.55 -11.84
CA THR A 131 -22.94 -3.53 -10.79
C THR A 131 -21.69 -4.30 -10.32
N VAL A 132 -20.78 -4.63 -11.26
CA VAL A 132 -19.51 -5.28 -10.93
C VAL A 132 -18.59 -4.34 -10.17
N ASP A 133 -18.48 -3.09 -10.61
CA ASP A 133 -17.66 -2.07 -9.93
C ASP A 133 -18.16 -1.82 -8.50
N GLU A 134 -19.47 -1.76 -8.29
CA GLU A 134 -20.08 -1.66 -6.95
C GLU A 134 -19.72 -2.87 -6.07
N CYS A 135 -19.77 -4.09 -6.61
CA CYS A 135 -19.35 -5.30 -5.89
C CYS A 135 -17.87 -5.23 -5.47
N ILE A 136 -16.99 -4.72 -6.35
CA ILE A 136 -15.57 -4.53 -6.05
C ILE A 136 -15.40 -3.54 -4.90
N ASP A 137 -16.10 -2.41 -4.93
CA ASP A 137 -16.02 -1.39 -3.88
C ASP A 137 -16.53 -1.90 -2.53
N GLN A 138 -17.63 -2.64 -2.52
CA GLN A 138 -18.13 -3.26 -1.28
C GLN A 138 -17.12 -4.25 -0.72
N SER A 139 -16.51 -5.07 -1.57
CA SER A 139 -15.46 -6.01 -1.16
C SER A 139 -14.24 -5.31 -0.57
N ARG A 140 -13.81 -4.18 -1.16
CA ARG A 140 -12.73 -3.33 -0.63
C ARG A 140 -13.09 -2.73 0.73
N ARG A 141 -14.33 -2.26 0.91
CA ARG A 141 -14.85 -1.74 2.20
C ARG A 141 -14.86 -2.81 3.28
N ILE A 142 -15.42 -3.99 2.99
CA ILE A 142 -15.46 -5.13 3.91
C ILE A 142 -14.03 -5.55 4.29
N THR A 143 -13.14 -5.70 3.32
CA THR A 143 -11.73 -6.02 3.57
C THR A 143 -11.07 -5.01 4.52
N SER A 144 -11.33 -3.72 4.31
CA SER A 144 -10.81 -2.64 5.15
C SER A 144 -11.41 -2.66 6.57
N GLN A 145 -12.69 -2.99 6.71
CA GLN A 145 -13.35 -3.17 8.01
C GLN A 145 -12.81 -4.40 8.77
N ILE A 146 -12.60 -5.53 8.08
CA ILE A 146 -12.02 -6.74 8.67
C ILE A 146 -10.58 -6.48 9.13
N LYS A 147 -9.76 -5.82 8.31
CA LYS A 147 -8.38 -5.44 8.69
C LYS A 147 -8.37 -4.57 9.95
N ARG A 148 -9.22 -3.53 10.01
CA ARG A 148 -9.37 -2.68 11.21
C ARG A 148 -9.85 -3.45 12.44
N SER A 149 -10.84 -4.33 12.26
CA SER A 149 -11.39 -5.16 13.33
C SER A 149 -10.35 -6.13 13.88
N LYS A 150 -9.56 -6.78 13.01
CA LYS A 150 -8.44 -7.64 13.41
C LYS A 150 -7.43 -6.87 14.25
N SER A 151 -7.00 -5.68 13.78
CA SER A 151 -6.06 -4.85 14.54
C SER A 151 -6.63 -4.43 15.90
N ALA A 152 -7.89 -4.02 15.96
CA ALA A 152 -8.55 -3.63 17.21
C ALA A 152 -8.71 -4.80 18.19
N LEU A 153 -9.08 -5.99 17.68
CA LEU A 153 -9.17 -7.21 18.49
C LEU A 153 -7.82 -7.61 19.05
N MET A 154 -6.75 -7.57 18.24
CA MET A 154 -5.40 -7.86 18.72
C MET A 154 -5.00 -6.88 19.83
N GLN A 155 -5.21 -5.58 19.63
CA GLN A 155 -4.89 -4.57 20.64
C GLN A 155 -5.67 -4.79 21.95
N ASN A 156 -6.98 -5.02 21.85
CA ASN A 156 -7.83 -5.25 23.01
C ASN A 156 -7.46 -6.55 23.74
N GLN A 157 -7.31 -7.67 23.03
CA GLN A 157 -7.01 -8.95 23.68
C GLN A 157 -5.61 -8.98 24.30
N ILE A 158 -4.63 -8.27 23.73
CA ILE A 158 -3.26 -8.26 24.23
C ILE A 158 -3.10 -7.28 25.40
N PHE A 159 -3.65 -6.06 25.30
CA PHE A 159 -3.36 -4.99 26.25
C PHE A 159 -4.52 -4.60 27.17
N SER A 160 -5.75 -5.01 26.86
CA SER A 160 -6.94 -4.69 27.68
C SER A 160 -8.07 -5.72 27.48
N PRO A 161 -7.86 -7.02 27.78
CA PRO A 161 -8.91 -8.00 27.64
C PRO A 161 -10.08 -7.61 28.56
N LYS A 162 -11.29 -7.47 27.99
CA LYS A 162 -12.48 -7.07 28.73
C LYS A 162 -12.70 -8.04 29.90
N GLY A 163 -12.81 -7.50 31.12
CA GLY A 163 -13.16 -8.28 32.32
C GLY A 163 -11.97 -8.88 33.07
N THR A 164 -10.73 -8.62 32.66
CA THR A 164 -9.54 -9.12 33.39
C THR A 164 -8.68 -8.00 33.94
N THR A 165 -8.46 -8.03 35.25
CA THR A 165 -7.40 -7.30 35.96
C THR A 165 -6.03 -7.95 35.73
N THR A 166 -5.74 -8.43 34.51
CA THR A 166 -4.49 -9.12 34.21
C THR A 166 -3.35 -8.10 34.17
N LYS A 167 -2.58 -8.07 35.25
CA LYS A 167 -1.29 -7.39 35.31
C LYS A 167 -0.34 -8.10 34.33
N PHE A 168 -0.23 -7.62 33.09
CA PHE A 168 0.79 -8.09 32.18
C PHE A 168 2.18 -7.70 32.71
N LYS A 169 3.13 -8.63 32.62
CA LYS A 169 4.52 -8.38 33.02
C LYS A 169 5.27 -7.85 31.81
N VAL A 170 5.84 -6.66 31.94
CA VAL A 170 6.75 -6.12 30.93
C VAL A 170 8.11 -6.79 31.11
N LYS A 171 8.59 -7.46 30.05
CA LYS A 171 9.92 -8.04 29.98
C LYS A 171 10.71 -7.46 28.80
N PRO A 172 12.04 -7.33 28.91
CA PRO A 172 12.89 -7.05 27.78
C PRO A 172 12.77 -8.13 26.69
N LEU A 173 12.83 -7.74 25.42
CA LEU A 173 12.74 -8.69 24.30
C LEU A 173 13.81 -9.78 24.34
N GLY A 174 15.02 -9.44 24.81
CA GLY A 174 16.13 -10.40 24.96
C GLY A 174 15.95 -11.43 26.08
N GLU A 175 14.90 -11.31 26.91
CA GLU A 175 14.48 -12.38 27.84
C GLU A 175 13.48 -13.35 27.21
N LEU A 176 12.96 -13.02 26.02
CA LEU A 176 11.92 -13.78 25.30
C LEU A 176 12.45 -14.38 23.99
N PHE A 177 13.46 -13.75 23.39
CA PHE A 177 14.04 -14.17 22.11
C PHE A 177 15.57 -14.18 22.18
N ALA A 178 16.17 -15.12 21.45
CA ALA A 178 17.59 -15.10 21.12
C ALA A 178 17.78 -14.75 19.64
N GLU A 179 18.83 -14.01 19.32
CA GLU A 179 19.23 -13.80 17.94
C GLU A 179 19.87 -15.08 17.39
N ARG A 180 19.44 -15.51 16.19
CA ARG A 180 20.06 -16.61 15.45
C ARG A 180 21.00 -16.05 14.38
N LYS A 181 22.25 -16.54 14.39
CA LYS A 181 23.30 -16.21 13.40
C LYS A 181 23.84 -17.46 12.70
N GLU A 182 22.96 -18.42 12.51
CA GLU A 182 23.28 -19.69 11.86
C GLU A 182 23.43 -19.46 10.36
N GLN A 183 24.51 -19.99 9.77
CA GLN A 183 24.75 -19.88 8.33
C GLN A 183 23.80 -20.79 7.56
N GLY A 184 23.42 -20.34 6.38
CA GLY A 184 22.61 -21.12 5.47
C GLY A 184 23.31 -22.38 4.97
N LYS A 185 22.51 -23.29 4.42
CA LYS A 185 22.96 -24.54 3.81
C LYS A 185 22.22 -24.78 2.49
N THR A 186 22.83 -25.54 1.61
CA THR A 186 22.25 -25.92 0.32
C THR A 186 20.96 -26.74 0.49
N GLY A 187 20.10 -26.72 -0.53
CA GLY A 187 18.86 -27.51 -0.56
C GLY A 187 17.67 -26.90 0.20
N LEU A 188 17.80 -25.67 0.69
CA LEU A 188 16.70 -24.92 1.31
C LEU A 188 16.19 -23.78 0.41
N PRO A 189 14.89 -23.48 0.45
CA PRO A 189 14.31 -22.37 -0.31
C PRO A 189 14.79 -21.03 0.23
N THR A 190 14.81 -20.01 -0.64
CA THR A 190 15.14 -18.65 -0.22
C THR A 190 13.86 -17.89 0.11
N LEU A 191 13.79 -17.35 1.31
CA LEU A 191 12.65 -16.61 1.82
C LEU A 191 12.93 -15.10 1.84
N SER A 192 11.89 -14.32 1.56
CA SER A 192 11.93 -12.86 1.60
C SER A 192 10.84 -12.32 2.50
N VAL A 193 11.17 -11.35 3.36
CA VAL A 193 10.15 -10.69 4.18
C VAL A 193 9.53 -9.53 3.40
N THR A 194 8.21 -9.55 3.27
CA THR A 194 7.41 -8.57 2.55
C THR A 194 6.59 -7.71 3.52
N MET A 195 6.07 -6.60 3.00
CA MET A 195 5.29 -5.66 3.79
C MET A 195 3.94 -6.23 4.21
N HIS A 196 3.28 -6.99 3.33
CA HIS A 196 1.89 -7.42 3.51
C HIS A 196 1.77 -8.90 3.91
N ASP A 197 2.63 -9.76 3.37
CA ASP A 197 2.47 -11.22 3.47
C ASP A 197 3.44 -11.86 4.48
N GLY A 198 4.32 -11.07 5.10
CA GLY A 198 5.29 -11.59 6.06
C GLY A 198 6.44 -12.30 5.35
N LEU A 199 6.81 -13.49 5.81
CA LEU A 199 7.91 -14.25 5.23
C LEU A 199 7.36 -15.21 4.17
N VAL A 200 7.79 -15.05 2.92
CA VAL A 200 7.26 -15.76 1.75
C VAL A 200 8.40 -16.31 0.90
N ASP A 201 8.09 -17.30 0.06
CA ASP A 201 9.05 -17.80 -0.92
C ASP A 201 9.42 -16.69 -1.91
N ARG A 202 10.72 -16.56 -2.16
CA ARG A 202 11.25 -15.56 -3.09
C ARG A 202 10.89 -15.88 -4.53
N GLU A 203 10.75 -17.16 -4.89
CA GLU A 203 10.44 -17.59 -6.26
C GLU A 203 8.99 -17.24 -6.65
N ASP A 204 8.05 -17.39 -5.72
CA ASP A 204 6.62 -17.15 -5.96
C ASP A 204 6.28 -15.66 -6.19
N HIS A 205 7.07 -14.73 -5.66
CA HIS A 205 6.77 -13.30 -5.71
C HIS A 205 7.37 -12.55 -6.92
N GLY A 206 7.73 -13.25 -7.99
CA GLY A 206 8.04 -12.66 -9.30
C GLY A 206 9.30 -11.78 -9.36
N ARG A 207 10.07 -11.68 -8.27
CA ARG A 207 11.39 -11.05 -8.24
C ARG A 207 12.46 -12.13 -8.35
N ARG A 208 12.65 -12.67 -9.56
CA ARG A 208 13.91 -13.33 -9.94
C ARG A 208 15.03 -12.28 -10.01
N VAL A 209 15.44 -11.77 -8.87
CA VAL A 209 16.77 -11.21 -8.71
C VAL A 209 17.59 -12.34 -8.13
N THR A 210 18.38 -13.00 -8.99
CA THR A 210 19.48 -13.87 -8.56
C THR A 210 20.32 -13.06 -7.60
N SER A 211 20.27 -13.38 -6.31
CA SER A 211 21.30 -12.91 -5.39
C SER A 211 22.57 -13.64 -5.78
N ASP A 212 23.65 -12.91 -6.05
CA ASP A 212 24.99 -13.49 -6.26
C ASP A 212 25.57 -14.14 -4.99
N LEU A 213 24.73 -14.31 -3.95
CA LEU A 213 25.10 -14.87 -2.68
C LEU A 213 24.94 -16.39 -2.70
N THR A 214 25.96 -17.10 -2.21
CA THR A 214 25.86 -18.54 -1.98
C THR A 214 24.90 -18.83 -0.81
N PRO A 215 24.35 -20.04 -0.70
CA PRO A 215 23.52 -20.43 0.44
C PRO A 215 24.17 -20.15 1.81
N GLU A 216 25.48 -20.36 1.94
CA GLU A 216 26.25 -20.17 3.17
C GLU A 216 26.41 -18.69 3.54
N GLN A 217 26.29 -17.80 2.55
CA GLN A 217 26.28 -16.36 2.76
C GLN A 217 24.92 -15.85 3.25
N HIS A 218 23.87 -16.67 3.26
CA HIS A 218 22.57 -16.35 3.86
C HIS A 218 22.52 -16.77 5.34
N LEU A 219 21.53 -16.26 6.07
CA LEU A 219 21.20 -16.77 7.39
C LEU A 219 20.16 -17.88 7.27
N LEU A 220 20.28 -18.90 8.11
CA LEU A 220 19.25 -19.92 8.28
C LEU A 220 18.19 -19.43 9.27
N ALA A 221 16.94 -19.35 8.81
CA ALA A 221 15.77 -19.24 9.67
C ALA A 221 15.11 -20.62 9.77
N HIS A 222 14.87 -21.09 10.99
CA HIS A 222 14.08 -22.30 11.18
C HIS A 222 12.60 -21.98 11.20
N LYS A 223 11.78 -23.01 10.98
CA LYS A 223 10.36 -22.95 11.29
C LYS A 223 10.15 -22.33 12.68
N ASP A 224 9.16 -21.45 12.76
CA ASP A 224 8.75 -20.73 13.96
C ASP A 224 9.69 -19.60 14.43
N ASP A 225 10.82 -19.36 13.75
CA ASP A 225 11.61 -18.14 13.97
C ASP A 225 10.85 -16.89 13.46
N ILE A 226 11.06 -15.75 14.11
CA ILE A 226 10.57 -14.45 13.66
C ILE A 226 11.68 -13.74 12.88
N VAL A 227 11.41 -13.40 11.63
CA VAL A 227 12.37 -12.73 10.75
C VAL A 227 11.90 -11.30 10.47
N TYR A 228 12.77 -10.31 10.60
CA TYR A 228 12.43 -8.94 10.23
C TYR A 228 13.54 -8.22 9.46
N ASN A 229 13.12 -7.29 8.59
CA ASN A 229 14.06 -6.45 7.85
C ASN A 229 14.52 -5.29 8.73
N MET A 230 15.82 -5.25 9.05
CA MET A 230 16.37 -4.24 9.95
C MET A 230 16.16 -2.79 9.43
N MET A 231 16.18 -2.58 8.12
CA MET A 231 15.99 -1.25 7.50
C MET A 231 14.51 -0.84 7.40
N ARG A 232 13.58 -1.79 7.52
CA ARG A 232 12.13 -1.58 7.33
C ARG A 232 11.27 -2.01 8.51
N MET A 233 11.86 -2.28 9.67
CA MET A 233 11.10 -2.66 10.87
C MET A 233 10.12 -1.55 11.31
N TRP A 234 10.47 -0.28 11.08
CA TRP A 234 9.60 0.89 11.32
C TRP A 234 8.35 0.93 10.42
N GLN A 235 8.29 0.08 9.39
CA GLN A 235 7.11 -0.15 8.56
C GLN A 235 6.42 -1.49 8.91
N GLY A 236 6.87 -2.19 9.95
CA GLY A 236 6.35 -3.49 10.36
C GLY A 236 6.74 -4.65 9.44
N VAL A 237 7.85 -4.53 8.69
CA VAL A 237 8.31 -5.58 7.78
C VAL A 237 8.99 -6.71 8.56
N SER A 238 8.15 -7.61 9.08
CA SER A 238 8.48 -8.85 9.79
C SER A 238 7.60 -10.01 9.34
N GLY A 239 7.98 -11.25 9.65
CA GLY A 239 7.20 -12.46 9.36
C GLY A 239 7.62 -13.63 10.24
N LEU A 240 6.70 -14.58 10.42
CA LEU A 240 6.95 -15.88 11.03
C LEU A 240 7.47 -16.83 9.96
N ALA A 241 8.51 -17.59 10.26
CA ALA A 241 9.03 -18.59 9.34
C ALA A 241 8.11 -19.82 9.28
N PRO A 242 7.48 -20.12 8.13
CA PRO A 242 6.57 -21.27 8.02
C PRO A 242 7.31 -22.62 7.98
N TYR A 243 8.57 -22.60 7.57
CA TYR A 243 9.49 -23.73 7.45
C TYR A 243 10.93 -23.23 7.44
N ASP A 244 11.88 -24.15 7.48
CA ASP A 244 13.31 -23.84 7.40
C ASP A 244 13.67 -23.24 6.04
N GLY A 245 14.34 -22.09 6.02
CA GLY A 245 14.66 -21.37 4.80
C GLY A 245 15.81 -20.37 4.94
N LEU A 246 16.36 -19.98 3.80
CA LEU A 246 17.47 -19.05 3.70
C LEU A 246 16.95 -17.62 3.63
N VAL A 247 17.46 -16.74 4.48
CA VAL A 247 17.07 -15.33 4.49
C VAL A 247 18.28 -14.41 4.32
N SER A 248 18.05 -13.23 3.76
CA SER A 248 19.12 -12.25 3.51
C SER A 248 19.88 -11.90 4.81
N PRO A 249 21.21 -11.73 4.76
CA PRO A 249 22.01 -11.23 5.89
C PRO A 249 21.59 -9.85 6.42
N ALA A 250 20.83 -9.09 5.62
CA ALA A 250 20.27 -7.81 6.05
C ALA A 250 19.07 -7.96 7.00
N TYR A 251 18.56 -9.17 7.20
CA TYR A 251 17.48 -9.46 8.12
C TYR A 251 18.03 -9.89 9.48
N VAL A 252 17.17 -9.80 10.49
CA VAL A 252 17.43 -10.35 11.82
C VAL A 252 16.50 -11.53 12.03
N VAL A 253 17.06 -12.64 12.49
CA VAL A 253 16.33 -13.87 12.83
C VAL A 253 16.26 -13.97 14.34
N LEU A 254 15.04 -13.97 14.87
CA LEU A 254 14.75 -14.10 16.30
C LEU A 254 14.16 -15.48 16.58
N ARG A 255 14.87 -16.28 17.36
CA ARG A 255 14.40 -17.55 17.88
C ARG A 255 13.62 -17.30 19.18
N PRO A 256 12.32 -17.65 19.25
CA PRO A 256 11.58 -17.66 20.50
C PRO A 256 12.25 -18.57 21.54
N LEU A 257 12.30 -18.13 22.80
CA LEU A 257 12.74 -18.97 23.92
C LEU A 257 11.57 -19.81 24.46
N ASP A 258 11.90 -20.79 25.31
CA ASP A 258 10.90 -21.69 25.89
C ASP A 258 9.73 -20.93 26.55
N GLY A 259 8.51 -21.38 26.23
CA GLY A 259 7.28 -20.77 26.71
C GLY A 259 6.81 -19.55 25.92
N ILE A 260 7.50 -19.17 24.84
CA ILE A 260 7.04 -18.14 23.91
C ILE A 260 6.36 -18.80 22.72
N ASP A 261 5.05 -18.57 22.60
CA ASP A 261 4.31 -18.98 21.42
C ASP A 261 4.72 -18.12 20.21
N PRO A 262 5.26 -18.74 19.13
CA PRO A 262 5.82 -18.03 17.98
C PRO A 262 4.73 -17.31 17.17
N LEU A 263 3.54 -17.89 17.08
CA LEU A 263 2.43 -17.30 16.35
C LEU A 263 1.94 -16.03 17.05
N PHE A 264 1.74 -16.08 18.36
CA PHE A 264 1.42 -14.93 19.19
C PHE A 264 2.48 -13.84 19.10
N ALA A 265 3.76 -14.21 19.18
CA ALA A 265 4.87 -13.29 18.98
C ALA A 265 4.78 -12.59 17.62
N SER A 266 4.51 -13.32 16.54
CA SER A 266 4.39 -12.73 15.20
C SER A 266 3.30 -11.66 15.13
N TYR A 267 2.18 -11.85 15.83
CA TYR A 267 1.12 -10.87 15.95
C TYR A 267 1.56 -9.63 16.74
N LEU A 268 2.26 -9.81 17.86
CA LEU A 268 2.79 -8.72 18.68
C LEU A 268 3.73 -7.82 17.87
N PHE A 269 4.59 -8.39 17.03
CA PHE A 269 5.53 -7.64 16.20
C PHE A 269 4.85 -6.81 15.10
N LYS A 270 3.61 -7.16 14.73
CA LYS A 270 2.80 -6.47 13.72
C LYS A 270 1.87 -5.40 14.32
N LEU A 271 1.81 -5.25 15.64
CA LEU A 271 0.97 -4.24 16.27
C LEU A 271 1.47 -2.82 15.97
N PRO A 272 0.56 -1.85 15.72
CA PRO A 272 0.93 -0.45 15.50
C PRO A 272 1.82 0.12 16.61
N GLU A 273 1.56 -0.25 17.86
CA GLU A 273 2.32 0.15 19.05
C GLU A 273 3.77 -0.35 18.98
N THR A 274 3.97 -1.63 18.64
CA THR A 274 5.30 -2.22 18.47
C THR A 274 6.08 -1.56 17.33
N ILE A 275 5.40 -1.31 16.20
CA ILE A 275 5.98 -0.61 15.04
C ILE A 275 6.38 0.82 15.42
N ARG A 276 5.52 1.56 16.14
CA ARG A 276 5.81 2.93 16.62
C ARG A 276 7.05 2.99 17.51
N ILE A 277 7.23 2.01 18.40
CA ILE A 277 8.43 1.92 19.25
C ILE A 277 9.69 1.77 18.37
N SER A 278 9.66 0.90 17.35
CA SER A 278 10.80 0.74 16.44
C SER A 278 11.13 2.02 15.65
N THR A 279 10.10 2.80 15.27
CA THR A 279 10.27 4.12 14.63
C THR A 279 10.93 5.13 15.57
N ALA A 280 10.55 5.14 16.84
CA ALA A 280 11.14 6.04 17.84
C ALA A 280 12.62 5.72 18.09
N ILE A 281 12.99 4.43 18.17
CA ILE A 281 14.37 3.98 18.33
C ILE A 281 15.24 4.44 17.15
N ARG A 282 14.73 4.38 15.91
CA ARG A 282 15.47 4.84 14.72
C ARG A 282 15.77 6.35 14.75
N LYS A 283 14.90 7.18 15.33
CA LYS A 283 15.10 8.64 15.42
C LYS A 283 16.15 9.03 16.47
N VAL A 284 16.46 8.14 17.41
CA VAL A 284 17.53 8.32 18.39
C VAL A 284 18.82 7.70 17.82
N SER A 285 19.53 8.44 16.97
CA SER A 285 20.89 8.06 16.57
C SER A 285 21.83 8.03 17.79
N PRO A 286 22.81 7.12 17.83
CA PRO A 286 23.81 7.05 18.90
C PRO A 286 24.89 8.13 18.68
N THR A 287 24.51 9.39 18.78
CA THR A 287 25.46 10.51 18.80
C THR A 287 25.10 11.34 20.00
N THR A 288 25.78 11.06 21.12
CA THR A 288 26.01 11.87 22.34
C THR A 288 25.98 10.94 23.57
N VAL A 289 26.99 10.08 23.70
CA VAL A 289 27.52 9.71 25.02
C VAL A 289 29.02 9.93 24.90
N SER A 290 29.47 11.12 25.29
CA SER A 290 30.87 11.45 25.46
C SER A 290 31.49 10.44 26.43
N ALA A 291 32.60 9.86 26.01
CA ALA A 291 33.39 8.96 26.81
C ALA A 291 33.97 9.69 28.01
N SER A 292 33.65 9.22 29.21
CA SER A 292 34.55 9.31 30.36
C SER A 292 34.66 7.91 30.97
N THR A 293 35.85 7.32 30.76
CA THR A 293 36.56 6.33 31.58
C THR A 293 35.76 5.31 32.41
N SER A 294 35.82 4.03 32.00
CA SER A 294 36.65 3.00 32.67
C SER A 294 36.35 1.61 32.11
N SER A 295 37.38 0.78 32.04
CA SER A 295 37.41 -0.54 31.42
C SER A 295 36.61 -1.58 32.21
N SER A 296 35.65 -2.23 31.57
CA SER A 296 35.38 -3.67 31.68
C SER A 296 34.15 -4.10 30.85
N SER A 297 34.33 -5.16 30.05
CA SER A 297 33.34 -5.96 29.31
C SER A 297 32.03 -5.29 28.84
N ARG A 298 31.99 -4.80 27.59
CA ARG A 298 30.73 -4.46 26.91
C ARG A 298 30.04 -5.72 26.38
N LYS A 299 29.13 -6.31 27.17
CA LYS A 299 27.96 -7.03 26.64
C LYS A 299 26.93 -5.98 26.23
N SER A 300 26.67 -5.80 24.94
CA SER A 300 25.61 -4.94 24.42
C SER A 300 24.23 -5.52 24.73
N ARG A 301 23.76 -5.34 25.97
CA ARG A 301 22.39 -5.66 26.38
C ARG A 301 21.45 -4.55 25.90
N PHE A 302 20.71 -4.80 24.83
CA PHE A 302 19.53 -3.98 24.48
C PHE A 302 18.47 -4.13 25.59
N ARG A 303 18.35 -3.13 26.47
CA ARG A 303 17.25 -3.06 27.45
C ARG A 303 16.00 -2.50 26.78
N PHE A 304 15.08 -3.39 26.40
CA PHE A 304 13.70 -3.02 26.11
C PHE A 304 12.99 -2.68 27.42
N ARG A 305 12.58 -1.42 27.59
CA ARG A 305 11.69 -1.00 28.68
C ARG A 305 10.38 -0.50 28.06
N LEU A 306 9.42 -1.41 27.91
CA LEU A 306 8.07 -1.07 27.44
C LEU A 306 7.38 -0.26 28.55
N THR A 307 7.40 1.06 28.44
CA THR A 307 6.63 1.94 29.34
C THR A 307 5.47 2.50 28.54
N LEU A 308 4.38 1.73 28.43
CA LEU A 308 3.13 2.23 27.87
C LEU A 308 2.52 3.19 28.89
N ARG A 309 2.74 4.50 28.72
CA ARG A 309 1.97 5.50 29.46
C ARG A 309 0.53 5.45 28.95
N SER A 310 -0.37 5.01 29.82
CA SER A 310 -1.81 5.03 29.63
C SER A 310 -2.31 6.47 29.55
N ASN A 311 -2.38 7.05 28.35
CA ASN A 311 -3.20 8.23 28.12
C ASN A 311 -4.64 7.77 27.80
N VAL A 312 -5.30 7.23 28.82
CA VAL A 312 -6.76 7.23 28.90
C VAL A 312 -7.11 8.28 29.93
N ALA A 313 -7.09 9.55 29.51
CA ALA A 313 -7.81 10.58 30.23
C ALA A 313 -9.30 10.27 30.01
N LEU A 314 -9.90 9.59 30.99
CA LEU A 314 -11.35 9.61 31.19
C LEU A 314 -11.77 11.09 31.28
N ARG A 315 -12.39 11.61 30.23
CA ARG A 315 -13.34 12.71 30.39
C ARG A 315 -14.50 12.15 31.20
N ARG A 316 -14.54 12.48 32.48
CA ARG A 316 -15.76 12.44 33.29
C ARG A 316 -16.12 13.90 33.58
N SER A 317 -17.40 14.19 33.32
CA SER A 317 -18.18 15.41 33.62
C SER A 317 -17.59 16.72 33.12
#